data_AF-A0A835HH88-F1
#
_entry.id   AF-A0A835HH88-F1
#
_cell.length_a   1.000
_cell.length_b   1.000
_cell.length_c   1.000
_cell.angle_alpha   90.00
_cell.angle_beta   90.00
_cell.angle_gamma   90.00
#
_symmetry.space_group_name_H-M   'P 1'
#
loop_
_entity.id
_entity.type
_entity.pdbx_description
1 polymer ?
#
loop_
_entity_poly.entity_id
_entity_poly.type
_entity_poly.pdbx_seq_one_letter_code
_entity_poly.pdbx_strand_id
1 'polypeptide(L)'
;MKHTTFGNAIALPFGVVTWWCNKDDAELAVLFLGTTSKTHKAGEFTDFFLTGTNSIFIGFSTELVGRAWDLEKDTTKILVASQTGNGIVKLEEGLTLLVLKLVDRDGIVLNCEEAPLDVDVKDGGRVVVLNTKNLPLVGEIDFGADLVRIDRSPMCSPGFS
;
A
#
# COMPACT_ATOMS: atom_id res chain seq x y z
N MET A 1 -9.46 2.78 2.38
CA MET A 1 -9.05 1.38 2.57
C MET A 1 -9.31 0.64 1.26
N LYS A 2 -8.46 -0.30 0.84
CA LYS A 2 -8.63 -1.06 -0.40
C LYS A 2 -8.89 -2.51 -0.01
N HIS A 3 -9.97 -3.13 -0.50
CA HIS A 3 -10.17 -4.56 -0.33
C HIS A 3 -9.04 -5.25 -1.09
N THR A 4 -8.13 -5.92 -0.38
CA THR A 4 -6.93 -6.49 -0.98
C THR A 4 -7.03 -7.99 -0.86
N THR A 5 -7.00 -8.68 -1.99
CA THR A 5 -6.93 -10.15 -2.06
C THR A 5 -5.51 -10.57 -2.41
N PHE A 6 -5.21 -11.85 -2.20
CA PHE A 6 -3.95 -12.43 -2.62
C PHE A 6 -3.66 -12.12 -4.11
N GLY A 7 -2.41 -11.78 -4.42
CA GLY A 7 -1.96 -11.43 -5.76
C GLY A 7 -2.34 -10.03 -6.25
N ASN A 8 -2.93 -9.19 -5.39
CA ASN A 8 -3.15 -7.80 -5.75
C ASN A 8 -1.83 -7.02 -5.77
N ALA A 9 -1.57 -6.38 -6.91
CA ALA A 9 -0.58 -5.35 -7.05
C ALA A 9 -1.25 -3.98 -6.96
N ILE A 10 -0.62 -3.06 -6.22
CA ILE A 10 -1.16 -1.72 -5.94
C ILE A 10 -0.07 -0.71 -6.24
N ALA A 11 -0.30 0.15 -7.23
CA ALA A 11 0.59 1.27 -7.52
C ALA A 11 0.25 2.46 -6.62
N LEU A 12 1.27 3.02 -5.98
CA LEU A 12 1.13 4.14 -5.03
C LEU A 12 2.09 5.27 -5.45
N PRO A 13 1.56 6.41 -5.93
CA PRO A 13 2.37 7.59 -6.19
C PRO A 13 3.07 8.12 -4.93
N PHE A 14 4.15 8.87 -5.11
CA PHE A 14 4.88 9.47 -3.99
C PHE A 14 3.98 10.41 -3.16
N GLY A 15 4.06 10.31 -1.84
CA GLY A 15 3.36 11.20 -0.90
C GLY A 15 1.88 10.86 -0.68
N VAL A 16 1.34 9.81 -1.29
CA VAL A 16 -0.05 9.39 -1.03
C VAL A 16 -0.18 8.80 0.37
N VAL A 17 -1.27 9.18 1.05
CA VAL A 17 -1.60 8.63 2.37
C VAL A 17 -2.33 7.31 2.18
N THR A 18 -1.82 6.24 2.81
CA THR A 18 -2.50 4.93 2.82
C THR A 18 -2.67 4.40 4.23
N TRP A 19 -3.67 3.56 4.40
CA TRP A 19 -3.94 2.83 5.63
C TRP A 19 -4.63 1.51 5.28
N TRP A 20 -4.37 0.50 6.09
CA TRP A 20 -4.75 -0.89 5.83
C TRP A 20 -5.41 -1.46 7.07
N CYS A 21 -6.32 -2.41 6.87
CA CYS A 21 -6.95 -3.16 7.95
C CYS A 21 -7.09 -4.60 7.47
N ASN A 22 -6.60 -5.52 8.27
CA ASN A 22 -6.91 -6.93 8.10
C ASN A 22 -8.23 -7.21 8.81
N LYS A 23 -9.26 -7.61 8.05
CA LYS A 23 -10.59 -7.95 8.60
C LYS A 23 -10.78 -9.46 8.75
N ASP A 24 -9.91 -10.24 8.15
CA ASP A 24 -9.99 -11.69 8.14
C ASP A 24 -9.03 -12.27 9.19
N ASP A 25 -9.29 -13.50 9.62
CA ASP A 25 -8.42 -14.21 10.56
C ASP A 25 -7.12 -14.71 9.90
N ALA A 26 -7.02 -14.64 8.57
CA ALA A 26 -5.83 -15.01 7.82
C ALA A 26 -4.75 -13.92 7.90
N GLU A 27 -3.49 -14.32 7.83
CA GLU A 27 -2.36 -13.38 7.81
C GLU A 27 -2.36 -12.54 6.53
N LEU A 28 -2.24 -11.21 6.68
CA LEU A 28 -2.04 -10.28 5.58
C LEU A 28 -0.54 -9.99 5.42
N ALA A 29 0.02 -10.44 4.30
CA ALA A 29 1.39 -10.11 3.89
C ALA A 29 1.39 -9.10 2.74
N VAL A 30 2.18 -8.03 2.88
CA VAL A 30 2.35 -7.00 1.84
C VAL A 30 3.83 -6.79 1.59
N LEU A 31 4.25 -6.91 0.32
CA LEU A 31 5.60 -6.57 -0.12
C LEU A 31 5.61 -5.15 -0.67
N PHE A 32 6.43 -4.28 -0.07
CA PHE A 32 6.63 -2.92 -0.55
C PHE A 32 7.88 -2.85 -1.43
N LEU A 33 7.73 -2.24 -2.61
CA LEU A 33 8.82 -1.91 -3.53
C LEU A 33 8.73 -0.44 -3.89
N GLY A 34 9.87 0.23 -3.98
CA GLY A 34 9.92 1.66 -4.27
C GLY A 34 11.36 2.16 -4.43
N THR A 35 11.51 3.27 -5.14
CA THR A 35 12.82 3.87 -5.41
C THR A 35 13.23 4.78 -4.27
N THR A 36 14.39 4.49 -3.67
CA THR A 36 14.93 5.25 -2.54
C THR A 36 16.11 6.17 -2.93
N SER A 37 16.46 6.27 -4.22
CA SER A 37 17.61 7.08 -4.65
C SER A 37 17.45 8.59 -4.38
N LYS A 38 16.21 9.06 -4.24
CA LYS A 38 15.85 10.46 -3.97
C LYS A 38 15.15 10.65 -2.61
N THR A 39 15.09 9.62 -1.76
CA THR A 39 14.48 9.76 -0.43
C THR A 39 15.39 10.55 0.51
N HIS A 40 14.86 10.92 1.68
CA HIS A 40 15.63 11.67 2.70
C HIS A 40 16.96 10.98 3.04
N LYS A 41 16.98 9.64 3.05
CA LYS A 41 18.18 8.82 3.17
C LYS A 41 18.17 7.73 2.11
N ALA A 42 19.14 7.77 1.20
CA ALA A 42 19.24 6.80 0.11
C ALA A 42 19.34 5.37 0.66
N GLY A 43 18.58 4.44 0.06
CA GLY A 43 18.46 3.06 0.52
C GLY A 43 17.38 2.83 1.57
N GLU A 44 16.73 3.89 2.09
CA GLU A 44 15.72 3.80 3.14
C GLU A 44 14.40 4.44 2.71
N PHE A 45 13.29 3.76 3.06
CA PHE A 45 11.98 4.39 3.07
C PHE A 45 11.89 5.37 4.25
N THR A 46 11.17 6.47 4.03
CA THR A 46 10.88 7.44 5.10
C THR A 46 9.37 7.54 5.22
N ASP A 47 8.83 6.96 6.29
CA ASP A 47 7.39 6.93 6.55
C ASP A 47 6.97 8.13 7.41
N PHE A 48 5.93 8.82 6.96
CA PHE A 48 5.30 9.91 7.71
C PHE A 48 3.96 9.44 8.29
N PHE A 49 3.96 9.09 9.57
CA PHE A 49 2.75 8.66 10.26
C PHE A 49 1.85 9.86 10.56
N LEU A 50 0.55 9.73 10.31
CA LEU A 50 -0.43 10.79 10.65
C LEU A 50 -1.02 10.61 12.06
N THR A 51 -0.90 9.42 12.64
CA THR A 51 -1.44 9.08 13.96
C THR A 51 -0.48 8.15 14.72
N GLY A 52 -0.74 7.95 16.01
CA GLY A 52 0.12 7.17 16.90
C GLY A 52 1.33 7.94 17.43
N THR A 53 2.17 7.23 18.16
CA THR A 53 3.32 7.83 18.88
C THR A 53 4.38 8.43 17.96
N ASN A 54 4.42 8.02 16.69
CA ASN A 54 5.33 8.53 15.67
C ASN A 54 4.66 9.54 14.74
N SER A 55 3.47 10.05 15.08
CA SER A 55 2.73 11.01 14.25
C SER A 55 3.53 12.28 14.01
N ILE A 56 3.48 12.81 12.78
CA ILE A 56 4.08 14.12 12.44
C ILE A 56 3.55 15.26 13.31
N PHE A 57 2.34 15.13 13.86
CA PHE A 57 1.72 16.18 14.67
C PHE A 57 2.37 16.36 16.04
N ILE A 58 3.10 15.35 16.55
CA ILE A 58 3.85 15.47 17.81
C ILE A 58 5.05 16.41 17.67
N GLY A 59 5.51 16.66 16.43
CA GLY A 59 6.60 17.60 16.14
C GLY A 59 6.17 19.07 16.17
N PHE A 60 4.87 19.35 16.29
CA PHE A 60 4.31 20.69 16.34
C PHE A 60 3.70 20.99 17.71
N SER A 61 3.61 22.27 18.08
CA SER A 61 2.89 22.64 19.30
C SER A 61 1.39 22.36 19.12
N THR A 62 0.72 21.89 20.18
CA THR A 62 -0.73 21.66 20.17
C THR A 62 -1.51 22.93 19.81
N GLU A 63 -0.98 24.11 20.18
CA GLU A 63 -1.58 25.39 19.79
C GLU A 63 -1.52 25.63 18.27
N LEU A 64 -0.40 25.33 17.63
CA LEU A 64 -0.26 25.49 16.18
C LEU A 64 -1.20 24.54 15.43
N VAL A 65 -1.24 23.27 15.85
CA VAL A 65 -2.14 22.27 15.24
C VAL A 65 -3.61 22.67 15.45
N GLY A 66 -3.98 23.12 16.65
CA GLY A 66 -5.35 23.53 16.95
C GLY A 66 -5.80 24.72 16.12
N ARG A 67 -4.93 25.73 15.94
CA ARG A 67 -5.20 26.86 15.03
C ARG A 67 -5.35 26.41 13.57
N ALA A 68 -4.54 25.46 13.11
CA ALA A 68 -4.61 24.96 11.74
C ALA A 68 -5.89 24.16 11.46
N TRP A 69 -6.44 23.48 12.47
CA TRP A 69 -7.67 22.68 12.37
C TRP A 69 -8.93 23.43 12.82
N ASP A 70 -8.80 24.67 13.29
CA ASP A 70 -9.87 25.45 13.91
C ASP A 70 -10.53 24.72 15.09
N LEU A 71 -9.69 24.19 16.00
CA LEU A 71 -10.11 23.43 17.17
C LEU A 71 -9.56 24.03 18.46
N GLU A 72 -10.35 23.89 19.53
CA GLU A 72 -9.91 24.22 20.88
C GLU A 72 -8.72 23.36 21.31
N LYS A 73 -7.89 23.91 22.21
CA LYS A 73 -6.62 23.32 22.63
C LYS A 73 -6.78 21.92 23.24
N ASP A 74 -7.77 21.72 24.10
CA ASP A 74 -7.97 20.44 24.80
C ASP A 74 -8.45 19.35 23.84
N THR A 75 -9.39 19.68 22.95
CA THR A 75 -9.83 18.79 21.86
C THR A 75 -8.67 18.40 20.95
N THR A 76 -7.84 19.38 20.56
CA THR A 76 -6.66 19.13 19.74
C THR A 76 -5.69 18.21 20.45
N LYS A 77 -5.42 18.44 21.73
CA LYS A 77 -4.53 17.61 22.55
C LYS A 77 -4.99 16.16 22.57
N ILE A 78 -6.30 15.92 22.71
CA ILE A 78 -6.88 14.58 22.69
C ILE A 78 -6.66 13.93 21.31
N LEU A 79 -6.94 14.64 20.22
CA LEU A 79 -6.80 14.08 18.87
C LEU A 79 -5.35 13.72 18.51
N VAL A 80 -4.37 14.53 18.90
CA VAL A 80 -2.96 14.28 18.55
C VAL A 80 -2.27 13.28 19.48
N ALA A 81 -2.77 13.08 20.71
CA ALA A 81 -2.05 12.32 21.75
C ALA A 81 -2.80 11.09 22.28
N SER A 82 -4.06 10.86 21.91
CA SER A 82 -4.85 9.74 22.47
C SER A 82 -4.41 8.37 21.95
N GLN A 83 -3.92 8.29 20.71
CA GLN A 83 -3.44 7.02 20.15
C GLN A 83 -2.00 6.74 20.59
N THR A 84 -1.84 5.73 21.44
CA THR A 84 -0.55 5.33 22.03
C THR A 84 0.12 4.16 21.29
N GLY A 85 -0.57 3.54 20.32
CA GLY A 85 0.01 2.54 19.44
C GLY A 85 0.90 3.15 18.35
N ASN A 86 1.70 2.29 17.71
CA ASN A 86 2.58 2.67 16.61
C ASN A 86 2.47 1.68 15.45
N GLY A 87 2.42 2.18 14.21
CA GLY A 87 2.30 1.36 13.01
C GLY A 87 0.99 0.55 12.97
N ILE A 88 1.08 -0.76 13.20
CA ILE A 88 -0.04 -1.69 13.16
C ILE A 88 -0.61 -1.85 14.58
N VAL A 89 -1.90 -1.56 14.75
CA VAL A 89 -2.60 -1.64 16.03
C VAL A 89 -3.75 -2.63 15.98
N LYS A 90 -4.05 -3.27 17.11
CA LYS A 90 -5.26 -4.09 17.26
C LYS A 90 -6.48 -3.17 17.32
N LEU A 91 -7.50 -3.47 16.52
CA LEU A 91 -8.78 -2.77 16.58
C LEU A 91 -9.67 -3.39 17.66
N GLU A 92 -10.51 -2.56 18.27
CA GLU A 92 -11.55 -3.01 19.20
C GLU A 92 -12.63 -3.81 18.45
N GLU A 93 -13.19 -4.81 19.13
CA GLU A 93 -14.26 -5.63 18.59
C GLU A 93 -15.52 -4.79 18.33
N GLY A 94 -16.22 -5.06 17.23
CA GLY A 94 -17.45 -4.35 16.86
C GLY A 94 -17.26 -3.00 16.15
N LEU A 95 -16.02 -2.58 15.88
CA LEU A 95 -15.75 -1.37 15.11
C LEU A 95 -16.26 -1.52 13.67
N THR A 96 -17.27 -0.73 13.29
CA THR A 96 -17.78 -0.74 11.92
C THR A 96 -16.92 0.18 11.05
N LEU A 97 -16.06 -0.42 10.22
CA LEU A 97 -15.32 0.32 9.20
C LEU A 97 -16.19 0.47 7.95
N LEU A 98 -16.10 1.64 7.31
CA LEU A 98 -16.83 1.94 6.08
C LEU A 98 -16.68 0.81 5.04
N VAL A 99 -17.80 0.46 4.41
CA VAL A 99 -17.86 -0.54 3.34
C VAL A 99 -17.30 0.09 2.07
N LEU A 100 -16.32 -0.58 1.47
CA LEU A 100 -15.63 -0.13 0.28
C LEU A 100 -16.46 -0.44 -0.97
N LYS A 101 -16.41 0.47 -1.96
CA LYS A 101 -16.99 0.20 -3.28
C LYS A 101 -15.90 -0.34 -4.19
N LEU A 102 -16.22 -1.33 -5.02
CA LEU A 102 -15.26 -1.88 -5.99
C LEU A 102 -14.69 -0.80 -6.92
N VAL A 103 -15.51 0.19 -7.29
CA VAL A 103 -15.10 1.30 -8.17
C VAL A 103 -13.94 2.12 -7.60
N ASP A 104 -13.74 2.14 -6.27
CA ASP A 104 -12.62 2.87 -5.64
C ASP A 104 -11.26 2.19 -5.92
N ARG A 105 -11.26 1.02 -6.55
CA ARG A 105 -10.07 0.24 -6.93
C ARG A 105 -9.62 0.51 -8.36
N ASP A 106 -10.49 1.07 -9.20
CA ASP A 106 -10.26 1.19 -10.63
C ASP A 106 -9.02 2.03 -10.93
N GLY A 107 -8.13 1.49 -11.75
CA GLY A 107 -6.86 2.13 -12.13
C GLY A 107 -5.77 2.12 -11.06
N ILE A 108 -6.03 1.58 -9.87
CA ILE A 108 -5.10 1.58 -8.74
C ILE A 108 -4.69 0.18 -8.30
N VAL A 109 -5.55 -0.81 -8.51
CA VAL A 109 -5.31 -2.20 -8.13
C VAL A 109 -5.45 -3.11 -9.34
N LEU A 110 -4.47 -3.99 -9.55
CA LEU A 110 -4.55 -5.10 -10.49
C LEU A 110 -4.45 -6.41 -9.71
N ASN A 111 -5.37 -7.34 -9.92
CA ASN A 111 -5.21 -8.69 -9.38
C ASN A 111 -4.44 -9.56 -10.37
N CYS A 112 -3.19 -9.87 -10.07
CA CYS A 112 -2.31 -10.64 -10.95
C CYS A 112 -2.69 -12.14 -11.03
N GLU A 113 -3.54 -12.63 -10.13
CA GLU A 113 -4.09 -14.00 -10.19
C GLU A 113 -5.20 -14.15 -11.21
N GLU A 114 -5.93 -13.06 -11.44
CA GLU A 114 -7.15 -13.01 -12.25
C GLU A 114 -6.94 -12.29 -13.58
N ALA A 115 -5.87 -11.50 -13.69
CA ALA A 115 -5.53 -10.78 -14.90
C ALA A 115 -5.28 -11.73 -16.08
N PRO A 116 -5.59 -11.29 -17.33
CA PRO A 116 -5.21 -12.04 -18.51
C PRO A 116 -3.71 -12.34 -18.54
N LEU A 117 -3.36 -13.57 -18.89
CA LEU A 117 -1.97 -14.01 -18.97
C LEU A 117 -1.29 -13.41 -20.22
N ASP A 118 -0.12 -12.82 -20.04
CA ASP A 118 0.74 -12.36 -21.13
C ASP A 118 1.52 -13.53 -21.75
N VAL A 119 1.86 -14.53 -20.92
CA VAL A 119 2.48 -15.79 -21.34
C VAL A 119 1.73 -16.94 -20.68
N ASP A 120 1.36 -17.93 -21.47
CA ASP A 120 0.77 -19.18 -21.01
C ASP A 120 1.35 -20.35 -21.82
N VAL A 121 2.33 -21.03 -21.23
CA VAL A 121 2.98 -22.19 -21.83
C VAL A 121 2.56 -23.43 -21.06
N LYS A 122 1.85 -24.33 -21.72
CA LYS A 122 1.47 -25.63 -21.17
C LYS A 122 2.70 -26.38 -20.66
N ASP A 123 2.64 -26.84 -19.40
CA ASP A 123 3.71 -27.56 -18.69
C ASP A 123 5.02 -26.76 -18.54
N GLY A 124 4.98 -25.44 -18.76
CA GLY A 124 6.12 -24.53 -18.69
C GLY A 124 5.94 -23.46 -17.62
N GLY A 125 4.94 -22.61 -17.79
CA GLY A 125 4.72 -21.50 -16.87
C GLY A 125 3.80 -20.42 -17.41
N ARG A 126 3.47 -19.49 -16.51
CA ARG A 126 2.48 -18.44 -16.70
C ARG A 126 3.05 -17.11 -16.22
N VAL A 127 2.80 -16.03 -16.96
CA VAL A 127 3.27 -14.69 -16.62
C VAL A 127 2.16 -13.67 -16.77
N VAL A 128 2.07 -12.76 -15.80
CA VAL A 128 1.31 -11.51 -15.90
C VAL A 128 2.29 -10.35 -15.73
N VAL A 129 2.31 -9.45 -16.71
CA VAL A 129 3.18 -8.28 -16.75
C VAL A 129 2.39 -7.04 -16.32
N LEU A 130 2.85 -6.36 -15.28
CA LEU A 130 2.27 -5.10 -14.82
C LEU A 130 2.83 -3.98 -15.70
N ASN A 131 1.95 -3.32 -16.45
CA ASN A 131 2.33 -2.26 -17.37
C ASN A 131 1.27 -1.15 -17.43
N THR A 132 1.55 -0.08 -18.18
CA THR A 132 0.67 1.08 -18.26
C THR A 132 -0.70 0.82 -18.90
N LYS A 133 -0.90 -0.34 -19.54
CA LYS A 133 -2.22 -0.70 -20.12
C LYS A 133 -3.16 -1.30 -19.07
N ASN A 134 -2.64 -2.08 -18.12
CA ASN A 134 -3.45 -2.77 -17.11
C ASN A 134 -3.40 -2.11 -15.72
N LEU A 135 -2.36 -1.33 -15.44
CA LEU A 135 -2.26 -0.51 -14.24
C LEU A 135 -1.56 0.82 -14.58
N PRO A 136 -2.26 1.82 -15.15
CA PRO A 136 -1.65 3.04 -15.69
C PRO A 136 -0.70 3.77 -14.74
N LEU A 137 -0.99 3.77 -13.44
CA LEU A 137 -0.17 4.40 -12.41
C LEU A 137 1.27 3.88 -12.33
N VAL A 138 1.57 2.66 -12.83
CA VAL A 138 2.96 2.16 -12.84
C VAL A 138 3.88 3.04 -13.69
N GLY A 139 3.34 3.70 -14.72
CA GLY A 139 4.07 4.67 -15.53
C GLY A 139 4.39 5.97 -14.79
N GLU A 140 3.56 6.37 -13.82
CA GLU A 140 3.81 7.57 -13.00
C GLU A 140 4.92 7.34 -11.96
N ILE A 141 5.00 6.11 -11.45
CA ILE A 141 6.01 5.74 -10.44
C ILE A 141 7.30 5.18 -11.04
N ASP A 142 7.36 5.04 -12.38
CA ASP A 142 8.50 4.46 -13.11
C ASP A 142 8.86 3.05 -12.63
N PHE A 143 7.84 2.23 -12.39
CA PHE A 143 7.98 0.82 -12.03
C PHE A 143 7.33 -0.08 -13.08
N GLY A 144 7.86 -1.29 -13.19
CA GLY A 144 7.21 -2.45 -13.78
C GLY A 144 7.40 -3.64 -12.85
N ALA A 145 6.57 -4.67 -13.01
CA ALA A 145 6.73 -5.91 -12.27
C ALA A 145 6.10 -7.05 -13.06
N ASP A 146 6.54 -8.28 -12.78
CA ASP A 146 5.96 -9.49 -13.36
C ASP A 146 5.56 -10.46 -12.23
N LEU A 147 4.36 -11.02 -12.32
CA LEU A 147 4.02 -12.23 -11.57
C LEU A 147 4.38 -13.44 -12.46
N VAL A 148 5.46 -14.11 -12.10
CA VAL A 148 5.94 -15.31 -12.83
C VAL A 148 5.63 -16.56 -12.04
N ARG A 149 5.02 -17.53 -12.70
CA ARG A 149 4.72 -18.86 -12.16
C ARG A 149 5.32 -19.93 -13.07
N ILE A 150 6.21 -20.73 -12.51
CA ILE A 150 6.91 -21.79 -13.23
C ILE A 150 6.35 -23.12 -12.74
N ASP A 151 6.04 -24.03 -13.66
CA ASP A 151 5.53 -25.36 -13.30
C ASP A 151 6.64 -26.22 -12.68
N ARG A 152 6.41 -27.52 -12.49
CA ARG A 152 7.42 -28.42 -11.91
C ARG A 152 8.42 -28.88 -12.98
N SER A 153 9.70 -28.52 -12.80
CA SER A 153 10.84 -28.86 -13.70
C SER A 153 11.10 -28.05 -15.00
N PRO A 154 10.35 -26.99 -15.38
CA PRO A 154 10.77 -26.03 -16.39
C PRO A 154 11.65 -24.91 -15.81
N MET A 155 12.16 -24.06 -16.70
CA MET A 155 12.97 -22.89 -16.38
C MET A 155 12.55 -21.70 -17.24
N CYS A 156 12.76 -20.48 -16.76
CA CYS A 156 12.75 -19.32 -17.64
C CYS A 156 13.94 -19.39 -18.60
N SER A 157 13.70 -19.12 -19.88
CA SER A 157 14.80 -18.93 -20.82
C SER A 157 15.69 -17.77 -20.36
N PRO A 158 17.02 -17.86 -20.51
CA PRO A 158 17.90 -16.73 -20.22
C PRO A 158 17.46 -15.49 -20.99
N GLY A 159 17.33 -14.36 -20.29
CA GLY A 159 16.88 -13.09 -20.85
C GLY A 159 17.30 -11.92 -19.97
N PHE A 160 17.14 -10.71 -20.51
CA PHE A 160 17.39 -9.45 -19.81
C PHE A 160 16.15 -8.57 -19.96
N SER A 161 15.80 -7.88 -18.87
CA SER A 161 14.67 -6.97 -18.73
C SER A 161 15.18 -5.58 -18.35
#